data_AF-E8N2F9-F1
#
_entry.id   AF-E8N2F9-F1
#
_cell.length_a   1.000
_cell.length_b   1.000
_cell.length_c   1.000
_cell.angle_alpha   90.00
_cell.angle_beta   90.00
_cell.angle_gamma   90.00
#
_symmetry.space_group_name_H-M   'P 1'
#
loop_
_entity.id
_entity.type
_entity.pdbx_description
1 polymer ?
#
loop_
_entity_poly.entity_id
_entity_poly.type
_entity_poly.pdbx_seq_one_letter_code
_entity_poly.pdbx_strand_id
1 'polypeptide(L)'
;MNFVYQSPQNPNSHLTVKERNQASFPVRFLLQTNLIYGRVLDFGCGLGTDVEYLRNQGFEVTGYDPYYFPEIPQGKFDTILCLYVLNVLLPEEQAHVLMAISELLQPDGRAYFAVRRDIQKNGFRFHVKRGVNVYQCNVRLPYRSILLTKNAEIYEYRHYNRLPHSNPHNCPFCAPEEERELLTESASAYAILDKFPVSPGHALIIPKQHLASYFDLSFHTKTALWLMTDRVKELVSEKYHPDGFNIGINIGTSAGQTIPHVHVHLIPRYAGDVENPRGGVRGVIPEKKDYL
;
A
#
# COMPACT_ATOMS: atom_id res chain seq x y z
N MET A 1 -6.20 -14.13 0.19
CA MET A 1 -6.05 -12.66 0.17
C MET A 1 -6.94 -12.08 -0.91
N ASN A 2 -7.75 -11.06 -0.60
CA ASN A 2 -8.47 -10.30 -1.62
C ASN A 2 -7.70 -8.98 -1.83
N PHE A 3 -6.88 -8.90 -2.88
CA PHE A 3 -5.90 -7.81 -3.06
C PHE A 3 -6.55 -6.43 -3.30
N VAL A 4 -7.83 -6.39 -3.67
CA VAL A 4 -8.53 -5.16 -3.99
C VAL A 4 -9.95 -5.23 -3.42
N TYR A 5 -10.22 -4.38 -2.45
CA TYR A 5 -11.58 -4.10 -2.00
C TYR A 5 -12.34 -3.43 -3.15
N GLN A 6 -13.38 -4.10 -3.67
CA GLN A 6 -14.34 -3.47 -4.57
C GLN A 6 -15.38 -2.76 -3.72
N SER A 7 -15.29 -1.43 -3.63
CA SER A 7 -16.25 -0.67 -2.85
C SER A 7 -17.62 -0.71 -3.52
N PRO A 8 -18.71 -1.05 -2.80
CA PRO A 8 -20.07 -0.88 -3.31
C PRO A 8 -20.37 0.56 -3.71
N GLN A 9 -19.60 1.52 -3.21
CA GLN A 9 -19.71 2.94 -3.55
C GLN A 9 -19.13 3.26 -4.93
N ASN A 10 -18.27 2.41 -5.52
CA ASN A 10 -17.63 2.62 -6.83
C ASN A 10 -17.81 1.41 -7.78
N PRO A 11 -19.05 1.04 -8.12
CA PRO A 11 -19.34 -0.22 -8.82
C PRO A 11 -18.88 -0.26 -10.29
N ASN A 12 -18.63 0.90 -10.90
CA ASN A 12 -18.45 1.04 -12.34
C ASN A 12 -17.01 1.35 -12.77
N SER A 13 -16.03 1.21 -11.88
CA SER A 13 -14.61 1.53 -12.17
C SER A 13 -14.07 0.74 -13.37
N HIS A 14 -14.41 -0.55 -13.48
CA HIS A 14 -14.03 -1.44 -14.61
C HIS A 14 -14.52 -0.92 -15.98
N LEU A 15 -15.63 -0.19 -16.03
CA LEU A 15 -16.21 0.34 -17.28
C LEU A 15 -15.42 1.53 -17.87
N THR A 16 -14.42 2.03 -17.15
CA THR A 16 -13.51 3.09 -17.61
C THR A 16 -12.38 2.58 -18.50
N VAL A 17 -12.25 1.26 -18.65
CA VAL A 17 -11.22 0.64 -19.50
C VAL A 17 -11.30 1.16 -20.93
N LYS A 18 -10.13 1.42 -21.51
CA LYS A 18 -10.00 1.93 -22.88
C LYS A 18 -9.64 0.80 -23.84
N GLU A 19 -10.55 0.52 -24.76
CA GLU A 19 -10.30 -0.36 -25.91
C GLU A 19 -9.25 0.27 -26.84
N ARG A 20 -8.23 -0.51 -27.21
CA ARG A 20 -7.11 -0.07 -28.05
C ARG A 20 -6.45 -1.27 -28.72
N ASN A 21 -5.84 -1.02 -29.87
CA ASN A 21 -5.17 -2.04 -30.68
C ASN A 21 -3.64 -1.95 -30.59
N GLN A 22 -3.11 -1.10 -29.70
CA GLN A 22 -1.69 -0.84 -29.55
C GLN A 22 -1.33 -0.64 -28.08
N ALA A 23 -0.04 -0.82 -27.78
CA ALA A 23 0.57 -0.55 -26.49
C ALA A 23 0.29 0.86 -25.98
N SER A 24 0.22 1.00 -24.66
CA SER A 24 -0.17 2.25 -24.04
C SER A 24 0.99 3.24 -24.14
N PHE A 25 0.67 4.51 -23.96
CA PHE A 25 1.74 5.52 -23.88
C PHE A 25 2.77 5.18 -22.78
N PRO A 26 2.37 4.84 -21.54
CA PRO A 26 3.31 4.45 -20.50
C PRO A 26 4.16 3.22 -20.86
N VAL A 27 3.57 2.16 -21.39
CA VAL A 27 4.34 0.94 -21.76
C VAL A 27 5.38 1.26 -22.82
N ARG A 28 5.03 1.99 -23.88
CA ARG A 28 5.99 2.37 -24.92
C ARG A 28 7.15 3.20 -24.36
N PHE A 29 6.85 4.18 -23.50
CA PHE A 29 7.87 4.99 -22.84
C PHE A 29 8.80 4.15 -21.95
N LEU A 30 8.24 3.29 -21.10
CA LEU A 30 9.01 2.46 -20.17
C LEU A 30 9.90 1.44 -20.91
N LEU A 31 9.43 0.88 -22.02
CA LEU A 31 10.25 0.02 -22.89
C LEU A 31 11.38 0.80 -23.56
N GLN A 32 11.08 1.95 -24.16
CA GLN A 32 12.08 2.79 -24.84
C GLN A 32 13.17 3.30 -23.89
N THR A 33 12.87 3.37 -22.59
CA THR A 33 13.81 3.78 -21.55
C THR A 33 14.45 2.61 -20.80
N ASN A 34 14.23 1.37 -21.25
CA ASN A 34 14.74 0.14 -20.63
C ASN A 34 14.41 -0.01 -19.14
N LEU A 35 13.21 0.42 -18.74
CA LEU A 35 12.75 0.41 -17.36
C LEU A 35 11.92 -0.83 -16.99
N ILE A 36 11.52 -1.63 -17.97
CA ILE A 36 10.82 -2.92 -17.78
C ILE A 36 11.84 -4.05 -17.86
N TYR A 37 11.90 -4.88 -16.83
CA TYR A 37 12.83 -6.01 -16.74
C TYR A 37 12.25 -7.15 -15.87
N GLY A 38 12.82 -8.34 -16.05
CA GLY A 38 12.46 -9.53 -15.27
C GLY A 38 11.00 -9.94 -15.45
N ARG A 39 10.42 -10.50 -14.38
CA ARG A 39 9.02 -10.92 -14.33
C ARG A 39 8.12 -9.70 -14.12
N VAL A 40 7.15 -9.52 -15.01
CA VAL A 40 6.31 -8.31 -15.08
C VAL A 40 4.88 -8.62 -14.62
N LEU A 41 4.32 -7.73 -13.80
CA LEU A 41 2.88 -7.69 -13.51
C LEU A 41 2.28 -6.41 -14.10
N ASP A 42 1.25 -6.55 -14.93
CA ASP A 42 0.38 -5.44 -15.31
C ASP A 42 -0.85 -5.45 -14.40
N PHE A 43 -0.81 -4.60 -13.37
CA PHE A 43 -1.85 -4.47 -12.34
C PHE A 43 -2.93 -3.50 -12.82
N GLY A 44 -4.17 -3.98 -12.88
CA GLY A 44 -5.29 -3.30 -13.53
C GLY A 44 -5.16 -3.29 -15.05
N CYS A 45 -4.78 -4.43 -15.64
CA CYS A 45 -4.50 -4.57 -17.07
C CYS A 45 -5.72 -4.35 -17.98
N GLY A 46 -6.94 -4.27 -17.42
CA GLY A 46 -8.17 -4.07 -18.16
C GLY A 46 -8.39 -5.20 -19.16
N LEU A 47 -8.41 -4.88 -20.46
CA LEU A 47 -8.59 -5.87 -21.53
C LEU A 47 -7.29 -6.62 -21.94
N GLY A 48 -6.17 -6.39 -21.25
CA GLY A 48 -4.93 -7.16 -21.46
C GLY A 48 -4.08 -6.73 -22.66
N THR A 49 -4.37 -5.61 -23.34
CA THR A 49 -3.61 -5.20 -24.53
C THR A 49 -2.11 -4.95 -24.25
N ASP A 50 -1.76 -4.36 -23.11
CA ASP A 50 -0.35 -4.17 -22.74
C ASP A 50 0.33 -5.49 -22.37
N VAL A 51 -0.41 -6.41 -21.74
CA VAL A 51 0.07 -7.76 -21.43
C VAL A 51 0.44 -8.51 -22.71
N GLU A 52 -0.46 -8.54 -23.70
CA GLU A 52 -0.20 -9.18 -24.99
C GLU A 52 0.98 -8.54 -25.72
N TYR A 53 1.05 -7.21 -25.72
CA TYR A 53 2.14 -6.49 -26.36
C TYR A 53 3.49 -6.81 -25.73
N LEU A 54 3.60 -6.79 -24.40
CA LEU A 54 4.84 -7.09 -23.70
C LEU A 54 5.26 -8.55 -23.84
N ARG A 55 4.32 -9.50 -23.87
CA ARG A 55 4.60 -10.91 -24.20
C ARG A 55 5.19 -11.06 -25.60
N ASN A 56 4.67 -10.32 -26.58
CA ASN A 56 5.23 -10.30 -27.94
C ASN A 56 6.63 -9.65 -28.01
N GLN A 57 7.02 -8.86 -27.00
CA GLN A 57 8.40 -8.36 -26.84
C GLN A 57 9.31 -9.33 -26.07
N GLY A 58 8.81 -10.51 -25.67
CA GLY A 58 9.58 -11.56 -25.00
C GLY A 58 9.59 -11.51 -23.48
N PHE A 59 8.78 -10.66 -22.84
CA PHE A 59 8.69 -10.61 -21.37
C PHE A 59 7.78 -11.71 -20.81
N GLU A 60 8.12 -12.23 -19.63
CA GLU A 60 7.19 -12.99 -18.80
C GLU A 60 6.23 -12.02 -18.11
N VAL A 61 4.97 -11.96 -18.58
CA VAL A 61 3.98 -10.99 -18.08
C VAL A 61 2.76 -11.70 -17.52
N THR A 62 2.42 -11.35 -16.28
CA THR A 62 1.13 -11.66 -15.64
C THR A 62 0.23 -10.43 -15.74
N GLY A 63 -1.02 -10.61 -16.16
CA GLY A 63 -2.03 -9.55 -16.10
C GLY A 63 -2.97 -9.80 -14.92
N TYR A 64 -3.34 -8.74 -14.20
CA TYR A 64 -4.36 -8.81 -13.16
C TYR A 64 -5.34 -7.66 -13.32
N ASP A 65 -6.64 -7.96 -13.27
CA ASP A 65 -7.70 -6.97 -13.20
C ASP A 65 -8.88 -7.58 -12.42
N PRO A 66 -9.39 -6.92 -11.36
CA PRO A 66 -10.45 -7.51 -10.53
C PRO A 66 -11.72 -7.92 -11.28
N TYR A 67 -11.96 -7.39 -12.48
CA TYR A 67 -13.10 -7.71 -13.31
C TYR A 67 -12.74 -8.59 -14.51
N TYR A 68 -11.73 -8.18 -15.29
CA TYR A 68 -11.41 -8.80 -16.57
C TYR A 68 -10.41 -9.97 -16.47
N PHE A 69 -9.53 -9.95 -15.47
CA PHE A 69 -8.49 -10.96 -15.24
C PHE A 69 -8.35 -11.23 -13.73
N PRO A 70 -9.38 -11.85 -13.09
CA PRO A 70 -9.52 -11.89 -11.64
C PRO A 70 -8.60 -12.90 -10.94
N GLU A 71 -7.79 -13.64 -11.70
CA GLU A 71 -6.84 -14.60 -11.13
C GLU A 71 -5.77 -13.89 -10.32
N ILE A 72 -5.67 -14.28 -9.05
CA ILE A 72 -4.73 -13.67 -8.10
C ILE A 72 -3.28 -13.96 -8.53
N PRO A 73 -2.44 -12.93 -8.75
CA PRO A 73 -1.03 -13.11 -9.08
C PRO A 73 -0.28 -13.91 -8.01
N GLN A 74 0.52 -14.86 -8.45
CA GLN A 74 1.35 -15.68 -7.57
C GLN A 74 2.81 -15.28 -7.62
N GLY A 75 3.47 -15.28 -6.47
CA GLY A 75 4.88 -14.91 -6.33
C GLY A 75 5.12 -13.40 -6.40
N LYS A 76 6.40 -13.05 -6.55
CA LYS A 76 6.87 -11.66 -6.61
C LYS A 76 7.26 -11.27 -8.03
N PHE A 77 7.31 -9.96 -8.29
CA PHE A 77 7.59 -9.37 -9.60
C PHE A 77 8.74 -8.37 -9.53
N ASP A 78 9.58 -8.36 -10.57
CA ASP A 78 10.69 -7.43 -10.72
C ASP A 78 10.19 -6.06 -11.19
N THR A 79 9.20 -6.06 -12.10
CA THR A 79 8.53 -4.86 -12.59
C THR A 79 7.02 -4.97 -12.36
N ILE A 80 6.41 -3.96 -11.76
CA ILE A 80 4.94 -3.85 -11.68
C ILE A 80 4.48 -2.58 -12.40
N LEU A 81 3.49 -2.70 -13.27
CA LEU A 81 2.85 -1.58 -13.96
C LEU A 81 1.47 -1.34 -13.32
N CYS A 82 1.18 -0.10 -12.93
CA CYS A 82 -0.13 0.31 -12.44
C CYS A 82 -0.57 1.55 -13.22
N LEU A 83 -1.20 1.32 -14.35
CA LEU A 83 -1.36 2.33 -15.39
C LEU A 83 -2.77 2.90 -15.40
N TYR A 84 -2.91 4.13 -14.93
CA TYR A 84 -4.17 4.90 -14.83
C TYR A 84 -5.25 4.29 -13.91
N VAL A 85 -4.95 3.17 -13.25
CA VAL A 85 -5.85 2.48 -12.31
C VAL A 85 -6.28 3.39 -11.17
N LEU A 86 -5.33 4.07 -10.52
CA LEU A 86 -5.62 4.93 -9.35
C LEU A 86 -6.55 6.09 -9.70
N ASN A 87 -6.62 6.53 -10.96
CA ASN A 87 -7.46 7.65 -11.37
C ASN A 87 -8.97 7.34 -11.32
N VAL A 88 -9.36 6.07 -11.19
CA VAL A 88 -10.77 5.63 -11.22
C VAL A 88 -11.20 4.96 -9.91
N LEU A 89 -10.38 5.10 -8.87
CA LEU A 89 -10.58 4.50 -7.55
C LEU A 89 -10.79 5.58 -6.50
N LEU A 90 -11.64 5.30 -5.52
CA LEU A 90 -11.79 6.10 -4.31
C LEU A 90 -10.50 6.07 -3.48
N PRO A 91 -10.25 7.06 -2.60
CA PRO A 91 -8.99 7.12 -1.83
C PRO A 91 -8.64 5.85 -1.04
N GLU A 92 -9.65 5.19 -0.44
CA GLU A 92 -9.47 3.94 0.31
C GLU A 92 -9.07 2.78 -0.61
N GLU A 93 -9.72 2.66 -1.77
CA GLU A 93 -9.40 1.67 -2.80
C GLU A 93 -7.97 1.87 -3.34
N GLN A 94 -7.54 3.14 -3.51
CA GLN A 94 -6.16 3.45 -3.90
C GLN A 94 -5.15 2.96 -2.84
N ALA A 95 -5.44 3.12 -1.55
CA ALA A 95 -4.56 2.64 -0.49
C ALA A 95 -4.39 1.12 -0.54
N HIS A 96 -5.47 0.35 -0.78
CA HIS A 96 -5.40 -1.10 -0.96
C HIS A 96 -4.56 -1.51 -2.17
N VAL A 97 -4.72 -0.82 -3.32
CA VAL A 97 -3.90 -1.09 -4.51
C VAL A 97 -2.42 -0.82 -4.25
N LEU A 98 -2.08 0.26 -3.55
CA LEU A 98 -0.69 0.57 -3.21
C LEU A 98 -0.08 -0.52 -2.30
N MET A 99 -0.84 -0.98 -1.29
CA MET A 99 -0.44 -2.09 -0.42
C MET A 99 -0.25 -3.38 -1.19
N ALA A 100 -1.19 -3.75 -2.06
CA ALA A 100 -1.10 -4.93 -2.91
C ALA A 100 0.14 -4.89 -3.81
N ILE A 101 0.45 -3.73 -4.40
CA ILE A 101 1.64 -3.56 -5.24
C ILE A 101 2.92 -3.72 -4.41
N SER A 102 3.00 -3.12 -3.22
CA SER A 102 4.11 -3.34 -2.30
C SER A 102 4.28 -4.83 -1.98
N GLU A 103 3.20 -5.50 -1.64
CA GLU A 103 3.20 -6.93 -1.28
C GLU A 103 3.53 -7.87 -2.46
N LEU A 104 3.36 -7.45 -3.71
CA LEU A 104 3.69 -8.24 -4.89
C LEU A 104 5.08 -7.90 -5.47
N LEU A 105 5.67 -6.77 -5.08
CA LEU A 105 6.97 -6.33 -5.60
C LEU A 105 8.12 -7.06 -4.90
N GLN A 106 9.13 -7.46 -5.68
CA GLN A 106 10.42 -7.90 -5.14
C GLN A 106 11.08 -6.78 -4.32
N PRO A 107 11.95 -7.11 -3.34
CA PRO A 107 12.67 -6.09 -2.55
C PRO A 107 13.38 -5.03 -3.41
N ASP A 108 14.09 -5.45 -4.46
CA ASP A 108 14.81 -4.55 -5.39
C ASP A 108 14.02 -4.25 -6.69
N GLY A 109 12.76 -4.67 -6.74
CA GLY A 109 11.87 -4.42 -7.86
C GLY A 109 11.48 -2.94 -7.98
N ARG A 110 10.87 -2.59 -9.12
CA ARG A 110 10.30 -1.26 -9.35
C ARG A 110 8.85 -1.35 -9.79
N ALA A 111 8.01 -0.49 -9.23
CA ALA A 111 6.67 -0.29 -9.76
C ALA A 111 6.56 1.07 -10.44
N TYR A 112 5.78 1.12 -11.53
CA TYR A 112 5.54 2.35 -12.27
C TYR A 112 4.05 2.70 -12.26
N PHE A 113 3.75 3.88 -11.72
CA PHE A 113 2.40 4.40 -11.64
C PHE A 113 2.20 5.49 -12.68
N ALA A 114 1.40 5.21 -13.71
CA ALA A 114 0.98 6.26 -14.64
C ALA A 114 -0.34 6.87 -14.18
N VAL A 115 -0.41 8.20 -14.11
CA VAL A 115 -1.61 8.92 -13.71
C VAL A 115 -1.97 10.01 -14.70
N ARG A 116 -3.26 10.34 -14.77
CA ARG A 116 -3.80 11.42 -15.60
C ARG A 116 -3.55 12.80 -14.99
N ARG A 117 -3.28 13.78 -15.86
CA ARG A 117 -3.11 15.20 -15.53
C ARG A 117 -4.19 16.10 -16.14
N ASP A 118 -5.06 15.53 -16.95
CA ASP A 118 -6.21 16.20 -17.58
C ASP A 118 -7.49 16.17 -16.72
N ILE A 119 -7.48 15.48 -15.57
CA ILE A 119 -8.62 15.47 -14.63
C ILE A 119 -8.58 16.73 -13.76
N GLN A 120 -9.55 17.62 -13.97
CA GLN A 120 -9.64 18.90 -13.25
C GLN A 120 -10.47 18.83 -11.96
N LYS A 121 -11.44 17.93 -11.86
CA LYS A 121 -12.34 17.79 -10.71
C LYS A 121 -12.50 16.33 -10.32
N ASN A 122 -12.38 16.05 -9.02
CA ASN A 122 -12.60 14.71 -8.47
C ASN A 122 -14.10 14.46 -8.31
N GLY A 123 -14.54 13.22 -8.57
CA GLY A 123 -15.92 12.81 -8.34
C GLY A 123 -16.50 11.93 -9.45
N PHE A 124 -17.75 11.54 -9.24
CA PHE A 124 -18.54 10.83 -10.24
C PHE A 124 -18.88 11.71 -11.42
N ARG A 125 -18.82 11.13 -12.61
CA ARG A 125 -19.22 11.76 -13.86
C ARG A 125 -19.90 10.76 -14.77
N PHE A 126 -20.80 11.25 -15.59
CA PHE A 126 -21.55 10.42 -16.52
C PHE A 126 -20.65 9.95 -17.68
N HIS A 127 -20.53 8.64 -17.84
CA HIS A 127 -19.80 8.01 -18.93
C HIS A 127 -20.71 7.76 -20.13
N VAL A 128 -20.73 8.71 -21.06
CA VAL A 128 -21.67 8.75 -22.20
C VAL A 128 -21.79 7.41 -22.94
N LYS A 129 -20.66 6.75 -23.27
CA LYS A 129 -20.67 5.50 -24.04
C LYS A 129 -21.25 4.30 -23.29
N ARG A 130 -21.25 4.33 -21.95
CA ARG A 130 -21.67 3.21 -21.10
C ARG A 130 -23.00 3.49 -20.40
N GLY A 131 -23.49 4.74 -20.45
CA GLY A 131 -24.77 5.14 -19.85
C GLY A 131 -24.78 5.12 -18.31
N VAL A 132 -23.61 5.16 -17.65
CA VAL A 132 -23.49 5.03 -16.19
C VAL A 132 -22.54 6.08 -15.61
N ASN A 133 -22.65 6.35 -14.30
CA ASN A 133 -21.68 7.19 -13.59
C ASN A 133 -20.43 6.39 -13.23
N VAL A 134 -19.26 6.98 -13.48
CA VAL A 134 -17.94 6.44 -13.13
C VAL A 134 -17.18 7.46 -12.28
N TYR A 135 -16.42 6.98 -11.29
CA TYR A 135 -15.56 7.84 -10.49
C TYR A 135 -14.28 8.19 -11.26
N GLN A 136 -13.85 9.45 -11.19
CA GLN A 136 -12.54 9.87 -11.65
C GLN A 136 -11.92 10.89 -10.70
N CYS A 137 -10.62 10.78 -10.46
CA CYS A 137 -9.88 11.71 -9.63
C CYS A 137 -8.47 12.01 -10.16
N ASN A 138 -7.97 13.18 -9.81
CA ASN A 138 -6.57 13.50 -9.92
C ASN A 138 -5.78 12.77 -8.82
N VAL A 139 -4.62 12.22 -9.18
CA VAL A 139 -3.77 11.43 -8.27
C VAL A 139 -2.39 12.06 -8.19
N ARG A 140 -1.89 12.30 -6.97
CA ARG A 140 -0.54 12.77 -6.71
C ARG A 140 0.12 11.83 -5.72
N LEU A 141 1.24 11.25 -6.12
CA LEU A 141 1.98 10.30 -5.30
C LEU A 141 3.27 10.96 -4.80
N PRO A 142 3.71 10.70 -3.56
CA PRO A 142 4.97 11.22 -3.02
C PRO A 142 6.17 10.40 -3.53
N TYR A 143 6.17 10.07 -4.81
CA TYR A 143 7.15 9.22 -5.48
C TYR A 143 7.93 10.04 -6.50
N ARG A 144 9.07 9.51 -6.95
CA ARG A 144 9.90 10.17 -7.94
C ARG A 144 9.16 10.23 -9.28
N SER A 145 8.91 11.45 -9.77
CA SER A 145 8.39 11.68 -11.11
C SER A 145 9.49 11.43 -12.15
N ILE A 146 9.28 10.47 -13.04
CA ILE A 146 10.25 10.13 -14.11
C ILE A 146 9.81 10.65 -15.48
N LEU A 147 8.54 11.03 -15.60
CA LEU A 147 7.99 11.67 -16.79
C LEU A 147 6.80 12.52 -16.40
N LEU A 148 6.80 13.79 -16.80
CA LEU A 148 5.65 14.68 -16.69
C LEU A 148 5.35 15.28 -18.07
N THR A 149 4.12 15.08 -18.54
CA THR A 149 3.58 15.67 -19.76
C THR A 149 2.34 16.49 -19.44
N LYS A 150 1.79 17.20 -20.42
CA LYS A 150 0.53 17.94 -20.24
C LYS A 150 -0.65 17.04 -19.83
N ASN A 151 -0.63 15.75 -20.20
CA ASN A 151 -1.77 14.84 -20.05
C ASN A 151 -1.55 13.72 -19.03
N ALA A 152 -0.29 13.38 -18.73
CA ALA A 152 0.05 12.25 -17.88
C ALA A 152 1.35 12.48 -17.11
N GLU A 153 1.47 11.83 -15.96
CA GLU A 153 2.69 11.74 -15.17
C GLU A 153 2.98 10.27 -14.85
N ILE A 154 4.25 9.87 -14.86
CA ILE A 154 4.70 8.53 -14.48
C ILE A 154 5.62 8.65 -13.27
N TYR A 155 5.27 7.92 -12.21
CA TYR A 155 6.04 7.81 -10.99
C TYR A 155 6.78 6.47 -10.92
N GLU A 156 8.01 6.49 -10.44
CA GLU A 156 8.78 5.31 -10.02
C GLU A 156 8.60 5.09 -8.52
N TYR A 157 8.17 3.89 -8.15
CA TYR A 157 8.07 3.41 -6.77
C TYR A 157 9.11 2.32 -6.51
N ARG A 158 9.72 2.42 -5.33
CA ARG A 158 10.54 1.40 -4.68
C ARG A 158 10.12 1.35 -3.22
N HIS A 159 10.31 0.21 -2.58
CA HIS A 159 10.03 0.02 -1.16
C HIS A 159 10.68 1.10 -0.30
N TYR A 160 9.95 1.61 0.70
CA TYR A 160 10.43 2.69 1.56
C TYR A 160 11.77 2.32 2.20
N ASN A 161 11.93 1.12 2.76
CA ASN A 161 13.19 0.66 3.36
C ASN A 161 14.32 0.38 2.36
N ARG A 162 14.12 0.59 1.05
CA ARG A 162 15.14 0.47 -0.01
C ARG A 162 15.51 1.81 -0.65
N LEU A 163 14.88 2.88 -0.19
CA LEU A 163 15.19 4.23 -0.63
C LEU A 163 16.28 4.85 0.24
N PRO A 164 17.17 5.67 -0.34
CA PRO A 164 18.07 6.49 0.45
C PRO A 164 17.25 7.54 1.20
N HIS A 165 17.37 7.57 2.52
CA HIS A 165 16.71 8.55 3.38
C HIS A 165 17.71 9.47 4.04
N SER A 166 17.39 10.77 4.09
CA SER A 166 18.01 11.65 5.06
C SER A 166 17.46 11.30 6.46
N ASN A 167 18.34 11.17 7.45
CA ASN A 167 17.94 10.89 8.82
C ASN A 167 18.38 12.00 9.79
N PRO A 168 17.90 13.25 9.60
CA PRO A 168 18.35 14.39 10.40
C PRO A 168 18.01 14.26 11.90
N HIS A 169 17.03 13.41 12.23
CA HIS A 169 16.58 13.17 13.62
C HIS A 169 17.19 11.93 14.26
N ASN A 170 18.09 11.21 13.56
CA ASN A 170 18.57 9.89 13.96
C ASN A 170 17.41 8.94 14.34
N CYS A 171 16.29 9.05 13.62
CA CYS A 171 15.08 8.28 13.84
C CYS A 171 15.15 6.96 13.05
N PRO A 172 15.00 5.78 13.69
CA PRO A 172 15.04 4.50 12.99
C PRO A 172 13.85 4.31 12.02
N PHE A 173 12.81 5.13 12.14
CA PHE A 173 11.63 5.07 11.28
C PHE A 173 11.68 6.02 10.08
N CYS A 174 12.57 7.03 10.09
CA CYS A 174 12.83 7.86 8.92
C CYS A 174 13.77 7.20 7.92
N ALA A 175 14.66 6.33 8.40
CA ALA A 175 15.59 5.57 7.60
C ALA A 175 15.63 4.12 8.12
N PRO A 176 14.56 3.33 7.88
CA PRO A 176 14.51 1.95 8.36
C PRO A 176 15.61 1.09 7.72
N GLU A 177 16.15 0.14 8.49
CA GLU A 177 17.16 -0.83 8.04
C GLU A 177 16.63 -1.62 6.83
N GLU A 178 17.47 -1.83 5.82
CA GLU A 178 17.09 -2.53 4.59
C GLU A 178 16.64 -3.98 4.83
N GLU A 179 17.24 -4.63 5.82
CA GLU A 179 16.96 -6.02 6.19
C GLU A 179 15.69 -6.18 7.03
N ARG A 180 15.06 -5.08 7.46
CA ARG A 180 13.78 -5.15 8.17
C ARG A 180 12.71 -5.73 7.26
N GLU A 181 12.02 -6.76 7.74
CA GLU A 181 10.88 -7.34 7.03
C GLU A 181 9.76 -6.30 6.91
N LEU A 182 9.59 -5.78 5.68
CA LEU A 182 8.47 -4.95 5.29
C LEU A 182 7.25 -5.83 5.04
N LEU A 183 6.16 -5.55 5.73
CA LEU A 183 4.89 -6.29 5.58
C LEU A 183 4.07 -5.73 4.43
N THR A 184 3.90 -4.40 4.39
CA THR A 184 3.13 -3.70 3.35
C THR A 184 3.39 -2.19 3.42
N GLU A 185 2.96 -1.45 2.39
CA GLU A 185 3.21 -0.02 2.27
C GLU A 185 2.12 0.70 1.46
N SER A 186 1.80 1.93 1.84
CA SER A 186 0.95 2.86 1.08
C SER A 186 1.71 4.14 0.73
N ALA A 187 1.05 5.12 0.11
CA ALA A 187 1.69 6.40 -0.20
C ALA A 187 2.25 7.12 1.05
N SER A 188 1.55 7.06 2.19
CA SER A 188 1.85 7.86 3.39
C SER A 188 2.27 7.06 4.62
N ALA A 189 2.16 5.73 4.60
CA ALA A 189 2.52 4.87 5.72
C ALA A 189 3.20 3.58 5.22
N TYR A 190 3.88 2.89 6.11
CA TYR A 190 4.47 1.57 5.88
C TYR A 190 4.42 0.74 7.16
N ALA A 191 4.51 -0.59 7.03
CA ALA A 191 4.48 -1.50 8.16
C ALA A 191 5.65 -2.47 8.14
N ILE A 192 6.28 -2.66 9.30
CA ILE A 192 7.43 -3.56 9.50
C ILE A 192 7.21 -4.41 10.75
N LEU A 193 7.92 -5.53 10.85
CA LEU A 193 8.03 -6.25 12.13
C LEU A 193 8.91 -5.49 13.12
N ASP A 194 8.49 -5.48 14.38
CA ASP A 194 9.26 -4.87 15.48
C ASP A 194 10.61 -5.60 15.65
N LYS A 195 11.66 -4.84 15.93
CA LYS A 195 12.99 -5.35 16.26
C LYS A 195 13.03 -6.06 17.61
N PHE A 196 12.21 -5.60 18.53
CA PHE A 196 12.09 -6.10 19.89
C PHE A 196 10.62 -6.49 20.12
N PRO A 197 10.16 -7.58 19.49
CA PRO A 197 8.75 -7.95 19.53
C PRO A 197 8.31 -8.32 20.95
N VAL A 198 7.15 -7.82 21.37
CA VAL A 198 6.50 -8.24 22.64
C VAL A 198 6.04 -9.70 22.52
N SER A 199 5.59 -10.09 21.33
CA SER A 199 5.16 -11.44 20.99
C SER A 199 5.44 -11.72 19.50
N PRO A 200 5.50 -12.99 19.06
CA PRO A 200 5.71 -13.32 17.65
C PRO A 200 4.68 -12.63 16.75
N GLY A 201 5.17 -11.94 15.72
CA GLY A 201 4.35 -11.16 14.78
C GLY A 201 4.04 -9.72 15.23
N HIS A 202 4.62 -9.22 16.33
CA HIS A 202 4.52 -7.80 16.70
C HIS A 202 4.98 -6.91 15.54
N ALA A 203 4.06 -6.08 15.05
CA ALA A 203 4.28 -5.19 13.93
C ALA A 203 4.06 -3.73 14.32
N LEU A 204 4.74 -2.84 13.60
CA LEU A 204 4.63 -1.39 13.73
C LEU A 204 4.09 -0.81 12.43
N ILE A 205 3.02 -0.03 12.51
CA ILE A 205 2.46 0.73 11.39
C ILE A 205 2.86 2.19 11.58
N ILE A 206 3.59 2.73 10.62
CA ILE A 206 4.38 3.95 10.79
C ILE A 206 4.06 4.92 9.64
N PRO A 207 3.72 6.20 9.91
CA PRO A 207 3.63 7.21 8.87
C PRO A 207 5.02 7.53 8.34
N LYS A 208 5.16 7.75 7.03
CA LYS A 208 6.44 8.15 6.43
C LYS A 208 6.86 9.56 6.86
N GLN A 209 5.89 10.41 7.21
CA GLN A 209 6.15 11.72 7.79
C GLN A 209 6.56 11.58 9.26
N HIS A 210 7.68 12.20 9.64
CA HIS A 210 8.13 12.25 11.03
C HIS A 210 7.23 13.21 11.85
N LEU A 211 6.34 12.65 12.66
CA LEU A 211 5.52 13.38 13.61
C LEU A 211 5.50 12.62 14.93
N ALA A 212 5.69 13.31 16.05
CA ALA A 212 5.75 12.66 17.36
C ALA A 212 4.37 12.21 17.86
N SER A 213 3.31 12.93 17.52
CA SER A 213 1.96 12.69 18.04
C SER A 213 0.99 12.24 16.97
N TYR A 214 0.15 11.24 17.32
CA TYR A 214 -1.00 10.83 16.49
C TYR A 214 -1.95 11.99 16.23
N PHE A 215 -2.09 12.91 17.19
CA PHE A 215 -3.03 14.01 17.10
C PHE A 215 -2.64 15.02 16.01
N ASP A 216 -1.35 15.11 15.66
CA ASP A 216 -0.83 15.99 14.61
C ASP A 216 -1.00 15.42 13.20
N LEU A 217 -1.37 14.14 13.08
CA LEU A 217 -1.56 13.51 11.77
C LEU A 217 -2.80 14.07 11.07
N SER A 218 -2.64 14.32 9.77
CA SER A 218 -3.76 14.61 8.88
C SER A 218 -4.79 13.47 8.87
N PHE A 219 -6.05 13.78 8.57
CA PHE A 219 -7.09 12.75 8.43
C PHE A 219 -6.70 11.67 7.42
N HIS A 220 -6.14 12.06 6.27
CA HIS A 220 -5.65 11.15 5.25
C HIS A 220 -4.59 10.17 5.79
N THR A 221 -3.61 10.66 6.55
CA THR A 221 -2.59 9.80 7.14
C THR A 221 -3.18 8.88 8.21
N LYS A 222 -4.11 9.37 9.05
CA LYS A 222 -4.83 8.54 10.03
C LYS A 222 -5.58 7.40 9.34
N THR A 223 -6.32 7.68 8.27
CA THR A 223 -7.03 6.66 7.49
C THR A 223 -6.04 5.63 6.92
N ALA A 224 -4.92 6.07 6.34
CA ALA A 224 -3.91 5.15 5.81
C ALA A 224 -3.31 4.23 6.90
N LEU A 225 -3.07 4.72 8.12
CA LEU A 225 -2.60 3.90 9.24
C LEU A 225 -3.63 2.83 9.64
N TRP A 226 -4.92 3.16 9.66
CA TRP A 226 -5.96 2.21 10.07
C TRP A 226 -6.26 1.17 8.99
N LEU A 227 -6.35 1.56 7.71
CA LEU A 227 -6.47 0.60 6.60
C LEU A 227 -5.27 -0.36 6.56
N MET A 228 -4.07 0.16 6.87
CA MET A 228 -2.87 -0.67 6.95
C MET A 228 -2.86 -1.56 8.19
N THR A 229 -3.35 -1.09 9.34
CA THR A 229 -3.52 -1.91 10.55
C THR A 229 -4.40 -3.14 10.25
N ASP A 230 -5.51 -2.95 9.54
CA ASP A 230 -6.38 -4.06 9.13
C ASP A 230 -5.65 -5.05 8.21
N ARG A 231 -4.93 -4.53 7.20
CA ARG A 231 -4.15 -5.38 6.29
C ARG A 231 -3.03 -6.14 7.02
N VAL A 232 -2.30 -5.48 7.91
CA VAL A 232 -1.25 -6.09 8.71
C VAL A 232 -1.82 -7.16 9.63
N LYS A 233 -3.00 -6.94 10.23
CA LYS A 233 -3.70 -7.96 11.01
C LYS A 233 -3.93 -9.22 10.17
N GLU A 234 -4.37 -9.10 8.92
CA GLU A 234 -4.58 -10.24 8.03
C GLU A 234 -3.27 -10.98 7.74
N LEU A 235 -2.23 -10.25 7.32
CA LEU A 235 -0.91 -10.81 7.02
C LEU A 235 -0.31 -11.54 8.22
N VAL A 236 -0.42 -10.94 9.40
CA VAL A 236 0.06 -11.53 10.66
C VAL A 236 -0.80 -12.73 11.07
N SER A 237 -2.11 -12.69 10.85
CA SER A 237 -2.99 -13.82 11.13
C SER A 237 -2.62 -15.05 10.30
N GLU A 238 -2.35 -14.84 9.01
CA GLU A 238 -1.98 -15.90 8.06
C GLU A 238 -0.61 -16.51 8.37
N LYS A 239 0.36 -15.69 8.79
CA LYS A 239 1.72 -16.15 9.07
C LYS A 239 1.88 -16.76 10.48
N TYR A 240 1.26 -16.15 11.49
CA TYR A 240 1.56 -16.44 12.90
C TYR A 240 0.40 -17.09 13.68
N HIS A 241 -0.82 -17.12 13.13
CA HIS A 241 -1.99 -17.78 13.75
C HIS A 241 -2.25 -17.40 15.23
N PRO A 242 -2.33 -16.10 15.59
CA PRO A 242 -2.61 -15.70 16.96
C PRO A 242 -4.08 -15.87 17.36
N ASP A 243 -4.32 -16.00 18.65
CA ASP A 243 -5.66 -16.14 19.25
C ASP A 243 -6.33 -14.77 19.53
N GLY A 244 -5.58 -13.69 19.47
CA GLY A 244 -6.08 -12.33 19.69
C GLY A 244 -5.06 -11.26 19.33
N PHE A 245 -5.41 -9.99 19.57
CA PHE A 245 -4.54 -8.85 19.31
C PHE A 245 -4.71 -7.77 20.38
N ASN A 246 -3.61 -7.08 20.69
CA ASN A 246 -3.64 -5.75 21.29
C ASN A 246 -3.15 -4.73 20.27
N ILE A 247 -3.86 -3.62 20.16
CA ILE A 247 -3.51 -2.52 19.26
C ILE A 247 -3.39 -1.25 20.11
N GLY A 248 -2.30 -0.50 19.97
CA GLY A 248 -2.02 0.65 20.84
C GLY A 248 -1.10 1.68 20.21
N ILE A 249 -1.16 2.91 20.72
CA ILE A 249 -0.31 4.03 20.31
C ILE A 249 0.16 4.74 21.58
N ASN A 250 1.48 4.88 21.73
CA ASN A 250 2.07 5.63 22.83
C ASN A 250 2.38 7.06 22.37
N ILE A 251 1.92 8.06 23.13
CA ILE A 251 2.10 9.48 22.80
C ILE A 251 2.67 10.20 24.02
N GLY A 252 3.91 10.68 23.90
CA GLY A 252 4.66 11.28 25.00
C GLY A 252 5.38 10.27 25.89
N THR A 253 6.41 10.73 26.56
CA THR A 253 7.30 9.90 27.40
C THR A 253 6.56 9.21 28.54
N SER A 254 5.61 9.89 29.20
CA SER A 254 4.79 9.31 30.27
C SER A 254 3.89 8.17 29.81
N ALA A 255 3.57 8.10 28.52
CA ALA A 255 2.83 6.99 27.92
C ALA A 255 3.75 5.88 27.38
N GLY A 256 5.06 5.95 27.61
CA GLY A 256 6.03 4.97 27.15
C GLY A 256 6.53 5.18 25.72
N GLN A 257 6.30 6.35 25.11
CA GLN A 257 6.87 6.64 23.79
C GLN A 257 8.39 6.85 23.90
N THR A 258 9.17 5.94 23.32
CA THR A 258 10.64 5.98 23.33
C THR A 258 11.22 6.61 22.07
N ILE A 259 10.55 6.41 20.92
CA ILE A 259 10.90 7.03 19.64
C ILE A 259 9.84 8.10 19.35
N PRO A 260 10.20 9.40 19.24
CA PRO A 260 9.28 10.51 19.01
C PRO A 260 8.81 10.59 17.55
N HIS A 261 8.41 9.46 17.00
CA HIS A 261 7.80 9.30 15.69
C HIS A 261 6.65 8.30 15.89
N VAL A 262 5.42 8.80 15.82
CA VAL A 262 4.20 8.06 16.11
C VAL A 262 4.13 6.77 15.30
N HIS A 263 3.70 5.69 15.94
CA HIS A 263 3.50 4.39 15.32
C HIS A 263 2.39 3.64 16.04
N VAL A 264 1.64 2.83 15.29
CA VAL A 264 0.64 1.93 15.84
C VAL A 264 1.31 0.59 16.09
N HIS A 265 1.24 0.12 17.33
CA HIS A 265 1.59 -1.25 17.68
C HIS A 265 0.43 -2.16 17.34
N LEU A 266 0.72 -3.26 16.63
CA LEU A 266 -0.17 -4.40 16.48
C LEU A 266 0.53 -5.61 17.08
N ILE A 267 0.08 -6.04 18.25
CA ILE A 267 0.70 -7.08 19.08
C ILE A 267 -0.20 -8.31 19.06
N PRO A 268 0.20 -9.40 18.39
CA PRO A 268 -0.52 -10.67 18.43
C PRO A 268 -0.51 -11.27 19.84
N ARG A 269 -1.58 -11.95 20.23
CA ARG A 269 -1.75 -12.58 21.54
C ARG A 269 -2.04 -14.06 21.36
N TYR A 270 -1.54 -14.88 22.28
CA TYR A 270 -1.63 -16.33 22.22
C TYR A 270 -2.18 -16.88 23.53
N ALA A 271 -2.99 -17.94 23.46
CA ALA A 271 -3.49 -18.60 24.65
C ALA A 271 -2.32 -19.06 25.54
N GLY A 272 -2.31 -18.62 26.81
CA GLY A 272 -1.25 -18.93 27.76
C GLY A 272 0.01 -18.06 27.67
N ASP A 273 0.03 -17.01 26.84
CA ASP A 273 1.16 -16.06 26.79
C ASP A 273 1.33 -15.22 28.07
N VAL A 274 0.27 -15.11 28.87
CA VAL A 274 0.24 -14.54 30.22
C VAL A 274 -0.71 -15.33 31.11
N GLU A 275 -0.46 -15.34 32.41
CA GLU A 275 -1.28 -16.08 33.40
C GLU A 275 -2.75 -15.61 33.42
N ASN A 276 -2.96 -14.29 33.46
CA ASN A 276 -4.29 -13.68 33.43
C ASN A 276 -4.34 -12.56 32.36
N PRO A 277 -5.02 -12.78 31.23
CA PRO A 277 -5.14 -11.78 30.17
C PRO A 277 -6.22 -10.72 30.45
N ARG A 278 -7.07 -10.91 31.46
CA ARG A 278 -8.13 -9.95 31.81
C ARG A 278 -7.52 -8.58 32.14
N GLY A 279 -8.23 -7.52 31.73
CA GLY A 279 -7.77 -6.13 31.89
C GLY A 279 -7.07 -5.56 30.66
N GLY A 280 -6.32 -6.39 29.91
CA GLY A 280 -5.70 -5.99 28.64
C GLY A 280 -4.94 -4.66 28.74
N VAL A 281 -5.41 -3.65 28.01
CA VAL A 281 -4.85 -2.29 27.98
C VAL A 281 -4.71 -1.64 29.36
N ARG A 282 -5.51 -2.04 30.36
CA ARG A 282 -5.35 -1.55 31.74
C ARG A 282 -3.97 -1.86 32.34
N GLY A 283 -3.28 -2.87 31.80
CA GLY A 283 -1.90 -3.21 32.19
C GLY A 283 -0.87 -2.11 31.98
N VAL A 284 -1.22 -1.00 31.29
CA VAL A 284 -0.39 0.22 31.26
C VAL A 284 -0.14 0.81 32.66
N ILE A 285 -1.04 0.58 33.61
CA ILE A 285 -0.82 0.82 35.04
C ILE A 285 -1.00 -0.53 35.74
N PRO A 286 0.09 -1.28 36.01
CA PRO A 286 0.02 -2.67 36.46
C PRO A 286 -0.89 -2.89 37.68
N GLU A 287 -0.88 -1.97 38.65
CA GLU A 287 -1.68 -2.05 39.88
C GLU A 287 -3.19 -1.88 39.61
N LYS A 288 -3.57 -1.42 38.41
CA LYS A 288 -4.97 -1.24 37.98
C LYS A 288 -5.39 -2.23 36.90
N LYS A 289 -4.52 -3.20 36.55
CA LYS A 289 -4.79 -4.19 35.50
C LYS A 289 -6.05 -5.00 35.82
N ASP A 290 -6.10 -5.53 37.04
CA ASP A 290 -7.23 -6.32 37.51
C ASP A 290 -8.44 -5.44 37.86
N TYR A 291 -9.62 -6.06 37.84
CA TYR A 291 -10.90 -5.42 38.17
C TYR A 291 -11.29 -5.61 39.65
N LEU A 292 -10.43 -6.25 40.44
CA LEU A 292 -10.65 -6.61 41.84
C LEU A 292 -9.81 -5.72 42.76
#